data_AF-A0A813NL85-F1
#
_entry.id   AF-A0A813NL85-F1
#
_cell.length_a   1.000
_cell.length_b   1.000
_cell.length_c   1.000
_cell.angle_alpha   90.00
_cell.angle_beta   90.00
_cell.angle_gamma   90.00
#
_symmetry.space_group_name_H-M   'P 1'
#
loop_
_entity.id
_entity.type
_entity.pdbx_description
1 polymer ?
#
loop_
_entity_poly.entity_id
_entity_poly.type
_entity_poly.pdbx_seq_one_letter_code
_entity_poly.pdbx_strand_id
1 'polypeptide(L)'
;MKNTKEYMIEYEFVANSLSQLISASVEHAKEIHIKGIYAEATNIYSLNCFKQQGFQSYDQINYTDYDQIRLANLIDSHENQCQLVARNV
;
A
#
# COMPACT_ATOMS: atom_id res chain seq x y z
N MET A 1 26.08 5.85 -5.23
CA MET A 1 24.89 5.80 -6.10
C MET A 1 24.68 4.35 -6.49
N LYS A 2 23.59 3.71 -6.04
CA LYS A 2 23.22 2.37 -6.53
C LYS A 2 22.80 2.47 -8.00
N ASN A 3 23.09 1.44 -8.79
CA ASN A 3 22.72 1.41 -10.21
C ASN A 3 21.22 1.14 -10.35
N THR A 4 20.56 1.70 -11.36
CA THR A 4 19.11 1.54 -11.64
C THR A 4 18.67 0.08 -11.65
N LYS A 5 19.52 -0.85 -12.08
CA LYS A 5 19.22 -2.30 -12.05
C LYS A 5 19.16 -2.88 -10.63
N GLU A 6 19.98 -2.40 -9.71
CA GLU A 6 19.98 -2.87 -8.31
C GLU A 6 18.72 -2.40 -7.59
N TYR A 7 18.28 -1.16 -7.87
CA TYR A 7 17.00 -0.64 -7.37
C TYR A 7 15.80 -1.49 -7.81
N MET A 8 15.79 -1.93 -9.07
CA MET A 8 14.69 -2.76 -9.60
C MET A 8 14.66 -4.15 -8.96
N ILE A 9 15.82 -4.76 -8.68
CA ILE A 9 15.91 -6.08 -8.02
C ILE A 9 15.48 -5.99 -6.55
N GLU A 10 15.96 -4.98 -5.82
CA GLU A 10 15.53 -4.75 -4.43
C GLU A 10 14.02 -4.48 -4.37
N TYR A 11 13.49 -3.74 -5.35
CA TYR A 11 12.07 -3.45 -5.46
C TYR A 11 11.21 -4.71 -5.67
N GLU A 12 11.57 -5.56 -6.63
CA GLU A 12 10.85 -6.83 -6.87
C GLU A 12 10.89 -7.75 -5.66
N PHE A 13 12.03 -7.82 -4.96
CA PHE A 13 12.16 -8.61 -3.74
C PHE A 13 11.24 -8.12 -2.62
N VAL A 14 11.21 -6.81 -2.38
CA VAL A 14 10.34 -6.20 -1.34
C VAL A 14 8.87 -6.36 -1.70
N ALA A 15 8.49 -6.13 -2.96
CA ALA A 15 7.10 -6.29 -3.42
C ALA A 15 6.60 -7.73 -3.27
N ASN A 16 7.44 -8.72 -3.59
CA ASN A 16 7.10 -10.13 -3.41
C ASN A 16 6.93 -10.49 -1.94
N SER A 17 7.84 -10.04 -1.07
CA SER A 17 7.77 -10.30 0.37
C SER A 17 6.53 -9.65 1.00
N LEU A 18 6.20 -8.41 0.61
CA LEU A 18 5.01 -7.72 1.09
C LEU A 18 3.72 -8.43 0.66
N SER A 19 3.65 -8.86 -0.61
CA SER A 19 2.49 -9.57 -1.15
C SER A 19 2.26 -10.91 -0.41
N GLN A 20 3.34 -11.63 -0.08
CA GLN A 20 3.26 -12.86 0.73
C GLN A 20 2.74 -12.59 2.15
N LEU A 21 3.20 -11.52 2.80
CA LEU A 21 2.74 -11.15 4.15
C LEU A 21 1.25 -10.75 4.16
N ILE A 22 0.80 -9.99 3.16
CA ILE A 22 -0.62 -9.64 3.03
C ILE A 22 -1.45 -10.91 2.80
N SER A 23 -1.01 -11.80 1.91
CA SER A 23 -1.69 -13.08 1.65
C SER A 23 -1.80 -13.93 2.91
N ALA A 24 -0.69 -14.10 3.65
CA ALA A 24 -0.69 -14.83 4.93
C ALA A 24 -1.63 -14.20 5.97
N SER A 25 -1.69 -12.87 6.02
CA SER A 25 -2.60 -12.14 6.92
C SER A 25 -4.07 -12.35 6.54
N VAL A 26 -4.39 -12.42 5.25
CA VAL A 26 -5.74 -12.75 4.76
C VAL A 26 -6.12 -14.18 5.11
N GLU A 27 -5.23 -15.14 4.91
CA GLU A 27 -5.51 -16.53 5.29
C GLU A 27 -5.73 -16.67 6.80
N HIS A 28 -4.89 -16.03 7.61
CA HIS A 28 -5.09 -16.02 9.06
C HIS A 28 -6.44 -15.40 9.45
N ALA A 29 -6.83 -14.29 8.83
CA ALA A 29 -8.13 -13.66 9.07
C ALA A 29 -9.31 -14.60 8.78
N LYS A 30 -9.21 -15.46 7.76
CA LYS A 30 -10.22 -16.51 7.47
C LYS A 30 -10.30 -17.54 8.58
N GLU A 31 -9.15 -18.01 9.05
CA GLU A 31 -9.06 -19.01 10.13
C GLU A 31 -9.73 -18.53 11.42
N ILE A 32 -9.58 -17.23 11.74
CA ILE A 32 -10.17 -16.61 12.94
C ILE A 32 -11.52 -15.93 12.68
N HIS A 33 -12.16 -16.20 11.53
CA HIS A 33 -13.50 -15.73 11.17
C HIS A 33 -13.68 -14.20 11.19
N ILE A 34 -12.62 -13.46 10.88
CA ILE A 34 -12.72 -12.02 10.62
C ILE A 34 -13.43 -11.82 9.28
N LYS A 35 -14.43 -10.94 9.26
CA LYS A 35 -15.28 -10.71 8.07
C LYS A 35 -14.72 -9.68 7.10
N GLY A 36 -13.81 -8.83 7.56
CA GLY A 36 -13.26 -7.75 6.77
C GLY A 36 -11.91 -7.28 7.30
N ILE A 37 -11.05 -6.89 6.37
CA ILE A 37 -9.71 -6.36 6.64
C ILE A 37 -9.63 -4.98 5.99
N TYR A 38 -9.00 -4.03 6.67
CA TYR A 38 -8.71 -2.71 6.11
C TYR A 38 -7.27 -2.31 6.38
N ALA A 39 -6.74 -1.42 5.55
CA ALA A 39 -5.40 -0.84 5.70
C ALA A 39 -5.34 0.57 5.09
N GLU A 40 -4.47 1.41 5.64
CA GLU A 40 -4.14 2.73 5.09
C GLU A 40 -2.83 2.63 4.33
N ALA A 41 -2.89 2.68 3.00
CA ALA A 41 -1.73 2.63 2.14
C ALA A 41 -1.24 4.07 1.87
N THR A 42 -0.14 4.45 2.52
CA THR A 42 0.48 5.77 2.43
C THR A 42 1.52 5.89 1.31
N ASN A 43 1.85 4.78 0.64
CA ASN A 43 2.73 4.75 -0.52
C ASN A 43 2.14 3.88 -1.65
N ILE A 44 2.53 4.17 -2.89
CA ILE A 44 1.98 3.52 -4.09
C ILE A 44 2.30 2.02 -4.15
N TYR A 45 3.42 1.61 -3.57
CA TYR A 45 3.89 0.22 -3.63
C TYR A 45 3.04 -0.71 -2.77
N SER A 46 2.81 -0.33 -1.51
CA SER A 46 1.91 -1.04 -0.61
C SER A 46 0.48 -1.06 -1.15
N LEU A 47 0.01 0.06 -1.71
CA LEU A 47 -1.30 0.14 -2.36
C LEU A 47 -1.45 -0.90 -3.47
N ASN A 48 -0.43 -1.03 -4.33
CA ASN A 48 -0.44 -2.00 -5.42
C ASN A 48 -0.43 -3.44 -4.89
N CYS A 49 0.34 -3.75 -3.85
CA CYS A 49 0.33 -5.07 -3.23
C CYS A 49 -1.05 -5.39 -2.62
N PHE A 50 -1.71 -4.46 -1.94
CA PHE A 50 -3.08 -4.66 -1.45
C PHE A 50 -4.07 -4.90 -2.59
N LYS A 51 -4.00 -4.12 -3.67
CA LYS A 51 -4.87 -4.30 -4.85
C LYS A 51 -4.67 -5.67 -5.52
N GLN A 52 -3.44 -6.15 -5.63
CA GLN A 52 -3.15 -7.50 -6.13
C GLN A 52 -3.80 -8.60 -5.26
N GLN A 53 -3.96 -8.33 -3.97
CA GLN A 53 -4.63 -9.22 -3.01
C GLN A 53 -6.14 -8.97 -2.92
N GLY A 54 -6.74 -8.28 -3.89
CA GLY A 54 -8.19 -8.10 -3.98
C GLY A 54 -8.78 -7.07 -3.03
N PHE A 55 -7.96 -6.22 -2.40
CA PHE A 55 -8.46 -5.07 -1.66
C PHE A 55 -8.95 -3.99 -2.63
N GLN A 56 -10.03 -3.32 -2.23
CA GLN A 56 -10.65 -2.21 -2.95
C GLN A 56 -10.39 -0.91 -2.21
N SER A 57 -10.14 0.17 -2.94
CA SER A 57 -10.06 1.51 -2.36
C SER A 57 -11.46 1.97 -1.93
N TYR A 58 -11.59 2.38 -0.68
CA TYR A 58 -12.82 2.90 -0.09
C TYR A 58 -12.79 4.42 0.03
N ASP A 59 -11.65 4.98 0.42
CA ASP A 59 -11.49 6.40 0.61
C ASP A 59 -10.05 6.84 0.29
N GLN A 60 -9.87 8.12 0.03
CA GLN A 60 -8.59 8.72 -0.32
C GLN A 60 -8.44 10.10 0.29
N ILE A 61 -7.27 10.35 0.87
CA ILE A 61 -6.84 11.68 1.30
C ILE A 61 -5.62 12.07 0.47
N ASN A 62 -5.70 13.20 -0.22
CA ASN A 62 -4.54 13.84 -0.83
C ASN A 62 -3.79 14.64 0.25
N TYR A 63 -2.49 14.42 0.39
CA TYR A 63 -1.69 15.11 1.40
C TYR A 63 -1.65 16.62 1.21
N THR A 64 -1.70 17.10 -0.03
CA THR A 64 -1.78 18.53 -0.34
C THR A 64 -3.07 19.16 0.15
N ASP A 65 -4.19 18.46 0.03
CA ASP A 65 -5.50 18.98 0.46
C ASP A 65 -5.61 18.99 1.98
N TYR A 66 -4.85 18.12 2.65
CA TYR A 66 -4.78 18.03 4.10
C TYR A 66 -3.89 19.11 4.74
N ASP A 67 -2.67 19.32 4.23
CA ASP A 67 -1.75 20.35 4.73
C ASP A 67 -0.81 20.84 3.61
N GLN A 68 -1.24 21.93 2.96
CA GLN A 68 -0.52 22.56 1.86
C GLN A 68 0.86 23.13 2.24
N ILE A 69 1.17 23.31 3.53
CA ILE A 69 2.41 23.96 3.98
C ILE A 69 3.43 22.89 4.38
N ARG A 70 3.04 21.95 5.23
CA ARG A 70 3.97 20.92 5.73
C ARG A 70 4.20 19.79 4.73
N LEU A 71 3.18 19.48 3.92
CA LEU A 71 3.22 18.34 3.00
C LEU A 71 3.47 18.77 1.54
N ALA A 72 3.76 20.07 1.31
CA ALA A 72 4.09 20.62 -0.01
C ALA A 72 5.27 19.92 -0.69
N ASN A 73 6.22 19.41 0.09
CA ASN A 73 7.42 18.77 -0.44
C ASN A 73 7.21 17.29 -0.81
N LEU A 74 6.05 16.72 -0.48
CA LEU A 74 5.69 15.37 -0.94
C LEU A 74 5.18 15.39 -2.40
N ILE A 75 4.83 16.58 -2.93
CA ILE A 75 4.13 16.82 -4.21
C ILE A 75 4.80 16.16 -5.43
N ASP A 76 6.11 15.91 -5.39
CA ASP A 76 6.85 15.44 -6.55
C ASP A 76 6.84 13.91 -6.74
N SER A 77 6.21 13.13 -5.85
CA SER A 77 6.10 11.68 -6.00
C SER A 77 4.67 11.25 -6.29
N HIS A 78 4.50 10.16 -7.04
CA HIS A 78 3.21 9.46 -7.22
C HIS A 78 2.63 8.89 -5.89
N GLU A 79 3.07 9.41 -4.75
CA GLU A 79 2.81 8.96 -3.38
C GLU A 79 2.12 10.06 -2.56
N ASN A 80 1.50 11.05 -3.21
CA ASN A 80 0.82 12.19 -2.56
C ASN A 80 -0.51 11.90 -1.89
N GLN A 81 -0.80 10.63 -1.63
CA GLN A 81 -2.09 10.22 -1.14
C GLN A 81 -1.98 9.05 -0.19
N CYS A 82 -2.83 9.07 0.82
CA CYS A 82 -3.17 7.89 1.60
C CYS A 82 -4.48 7.33 1.04
N GLN A 83 -4.52 6.03 0.77
CA GLN A 83 -5.75 5.34 0.41
C GLN A 83 -6.14 4.34 1.49
N LEU A 84 -7.37 4.48 1.99
CA LEU A 84 -8.01 3.44 2.78
C LEU A 84 -8.46 2.34 1.82
N VAL A 85 -7.92 1.15 2.00
CA VAL A 85 -8.30 -0.04 1.24
C VAL A 85 -8.94 -1.06 2.16
N ALA A 86 -9.95 -1.78 1.67
CA ALA A 86 -10.57 -2.85 2.43
C ALA A 86 -10.99 -4.03 1.55
N ARG A 87 -11.11 -5.19 2.18
CA ARG A 87 -11.49 -6.45 1.57
C ARG A 87 -12.39 -7.24 2.51
N ASN A 88 -13.47 -7.79 1.98
CA ASN A 88 -14.21 -8.87 2.65
C ASN A 88 -13.42 -10.19 2.52
N VAL A 89 -13.37 -10.93 3.61
CA VAL A 89 -12.55 -12.14 3.77
C VAL A 89 -13.31 -13.39 3.34
#